data_AF-A0AAV4VKQ7-F1
#
_entry.id   AF-A0AAV4VKQ7-F1
#
_cell.length_a   1.000
_cell.length_b   1.000
_cell.length_c   1.000
_cell.angle_alpha   90.00
_cell.angle_beta   90.00
_cell.angle_gamma   90.00
#
_symmetry.space_group_name_H-M   'P 1'
#
loop_
_entity.id
_entity.type
_entity.pdbx_description
1 polymer ?
#
loop_
_entity_poly.entity_id
_entity_poly.type
_entity_poly.pdbx_seq_one_letter_code
_entity_poly.pdbx_strand_id
1 'polypeptide(L)'
;MLLNIYKQFKKFKGNVPWCKENYINFRNMKKAMAIRKQLSELSAKIEVLGLFMNVALLHENNTYKLVESNQEIKVHPSSCLFKKRNLTCVIYTELVQTSNVFMVYVNSLSLIILVIN
;
A
#
# COMPACT_ATOMS: atom_id res chain seq x y z
N MET A 1 -20.28 -4.29 -5.72
CA MET A 1 -20.53 -5.42 -6.65
C MET A 1 -19.25 -5.90 -7.34
N LEU A 2 -18.61 -5.08 -8.20
CA LEU A 2 -17.42 -5.49 -8.98
C LEU A 2 -16.19 -5.91 -8.14
N LEU A 3 -15.94 -5.23 -7.02
CA LEU A 3 -14.85 -5.60 -6.11
C LEU A 3 -15.03 -7.03 -5.54
N ASN A 4 -16.27 -7.41 -5.21
CA ASN A 4 -16.56 -8.73 -4.67
C ASN A 4 -16.37 -9.80 -5.75
N ILE A 5 -16.81 -9.54 -6.99
CA ILE A 5 -16.59 -10.42 -8.14
C ILE A 5 -15.09 -10.61 -8.41
N TYR A 6 -14.32 -9.52 -8.42
CA TYR A 6 -12.87 -9.58 -8.59
C TYR A 6 -12.18 -10.39 -7.49
N LYS A 7 -12.57 -10.19 -6.22
CA LYS A 7 -12.04 -10.96 -5.08
C LYS A 7 -12.34 -12.45 -5.22
N GLN A 8 -13.55 -12.82 -5.61
CA GLN A 8 -13.94 -14.22 -5.81
C GLN A 8 -13.21 -14.84 -7.01
N PHE A 9 -13.15 -14.15 -8.16
CA PHE A 9 -12.39 -14.60 -9.32
C PHE A 9 -10.91 -14.87 -8.99
N LYS A 10 -10.29 -13.98 -8.19
CA LYS A 10 -8.93 -14.18 -7.68
C LYS A 10 -8.83 -15.39 -6.74
N LYS A 11 -9.80 -15.59 -5.84
CA LYS A 11 -9.86 -16.74 -4.91
C LYS A 11 -9.90 -18.07 -5.67
N PHE A 12 -10.68 -18.14 -6.74
CA PHE A 12 -10.77 -19.31 -7.63
C PHE A 12 -9.65 -19.37 -8.69
N LYS A 13 -8.56 -18.57 -8.54
CA LYS A 13 -7.39 -18.57 -9.42
C LYS A 13 -7.70 -18.36 -10.91
N GLY A 14 -8.78 -17.64 -11.22
CA GLY A 14 -9.21 -17.44 -12.60
C GLY A 14 -9.79 -18.69 -13.27
N ASN A 15 -10.48 -19.55 -12.52
CA ASN A 15 -11.16 -20.72 -13.04
C ASN A 15 -12.25 -20.35 -14.08
N VAL A 16 -12.14 -20.91 -15.29
CA VAL A 16 -13.06 -20.65 -16.41
C VAL A 16 -14.45 -21.27 -16.18
N PRO A 17 -14.59 -22.54 -15.76
CA PRO A 17 -15.88 -23.09 -15.32
C PRO A 17 -16.62 -22.21 -14.31
N TRP A 18 -15.95 -21.74 -13.25
CA TRP A 18 -16.54 -20.84 -12.26
C TRP A 18 -17.07 -19.55 -12.89
N CYS A 19 -16.38 -19.01 -13.89
CA CYS A 19 -16.86 -17.83 -14.62
C CYS A 19 -18.15 -18.13 -15.39
N LYS A 20 -18.26 -19.31 -16.00
CA LYS A 20 -19.47 -19.72 -16.72
C LYS A 20 -20.64 -19.86 -15.76
N GLU A 21 -20.44 -20.55 -14.63
CA GLU A 21 -21.47 -20.75 -13.59
C GLU A 21 -21.98 -19.44 -12.98
N ASN A 22 -21.11 -18.43 -12.92
CA ASN A 22 -21.44 -17.13 -12.31
C ASN A 22 -21.71 -16.04 -13.36
N TYR A 23 -21.86 -16.41 -14.65
CA TYR A 23 -22.14 -15.48 -15.76
C TYR A 23 -21.12 -14.33 -15.91
N ILE A 24 -19.84 -14.62 -15.64
CA ILE A 24 -18.73 -13.67 -15.69
C ILE A 24 -17.95 -13.83 -17.00
N ASN A 25 -17.64 -12.70 -17.66
CA ASN A 25 -16.78 -12.71 -18.84
C ASN A 25 -15.29 -12.88 -18.45
N PHE A 26 -14.76 -14.08 -18.67
CA PHE A 26 -13.36 -14.43 -18.36
C PHE A 26 -12.33 -13.50 -19.01
N ARG A 27 -12.54 -13.11 -20.27
CA ARG A 27 -11.60 -12.24 -21.02
C ARG A 27 -11.52 -10.86 -20.36
N ASN A 28 -12.65 -10.31 -19.94
CA ASN A 28 -12.70 -9.03 -19.24
C ASN A 28 -12.04 -9.13 -17.86
N MET A 29 -12.23 -10.23 -17.14
CA MET A 29 -11.55 -10.43 -15.86
C MET A 29 -10.04 -10.54 -15.99
N LYS A 30 -9.53 -11.25 -17.01
CA LYS A 30 -8.10 -11.29 -17.31
C LYS A 30 -7.54 -9.90 -17.62
N LYS A 31 -8.24 -9.11 -18.44
CA LYS A 31 -7.86 -7.72 -18.72
C LYS A 31 -7.81 -6.88 -17.45
N ALA A 32 -8.84 -6.96 -16.60
CA ALA A 32 -8.91 -6.23 -15.34
C ALA A 32 -7.74 -6.60 -14.40
N MET A 33 -7.36 -7.88 -14.31
CA MET A 33 -6.18 -8.30 -13.55
C MET A 33 -4.87 -7.72 -14.11
N ALA A 34 -4.71 -7.74 -15.44
CA ALA A 34 -3.52 -7.19 -16.09
C ALA A 34 -3.40 -5.67 -15.86
N ILE A 35 -4.48 -4.92 -16.07
CA ILE A 35 -4.53 -3.47 -15.83
C ILE A 35 -4.21 -3.17 -14.36
N ARG A 36 -4.83 -3.89 -13.43
CA ARG A 36 -4.55 -3.68 -12.00
C ARG A 36 -3.08 -3.94 -11.67
N LYS A 37 -2.49 -5.01 -12.23
CA LYS A 37 -1.07 -5.34 -12.01
C LYS A 37 -0.18 -4.20 -12.50
N GLN A 38 -0.40 -3.74 -13.74
CA GLN A 38 0.35 -2.62 -14.32
C GLN A 38 0.23 -1.35 -13.48
N LEU A 39 -0.98 -0.97 -13.06
CA LEU A 39 -1.20 0.20 -12.22
C LEU A 39 -0.53 0.07 -10.86
N SER A 40 -0.57 -1.12 -10.23
CA SER A 40 0.09 -1.32 -8.93
C SER A 40 1.61 -1.23 -9.02
N GLU A 41 2.20 -1.76 -10.11
CA GLU A 41 3.64 -1.69 -10.33
C GLU A 41 4.09 -0.25 -10.62
N LEU A 42 3.32 0.48 -11.43
CA LEU A 42 3.61 1.88 -11.73
C LEU A 42 3.45 2.77 -10.50
N SER A 43 2.38 2.60 -9.71
CA SER A 43 2.15 3.36 -8.47
C SER A 43 3.31 3.20 -7.51
N ALA A 44 3.75 1.97 -7.26
CA ALA A 44 4.87 1.69 -6.36
C ALA A 44 6.17 2.35 -6.84
N LYS A 45 6.43 2.36 -8.15
CA LYS A 45 7.61 3.02 -8.72
C LYS A 45 7.56 4.54 -8.56
N ILE A 46 6.43 5.15 -8.88
CA ILE A 46 6.25 6.61 -8.78
C ILE A 46 6.36 7.06 -7.31
N GLU A 47 5.75 6.32 -6.38
CA GLU A 47 5.85 6.60 -4.95
C GLU A 47 7.32 6.61 -4.50
N VAL A 48 8.11 5.60 -4.85
CA VAL A 48 9.53 5.55 -4.44
C VAL A 48 10.36 6.64 -5.10
N LEU A 49 10.18 6.91 -6.40
CA LEU A 49 10.96 7.93 -7.11
C LEU A 49 10.60 9.37 -6.68
N GLY A 50 9.34 9.63 -6.36
CA GLY A 50 8.86 10.96 -6.01
C GLY A 50 8.93 11.29 -4.51
N LEU A 51 8.92 10.27 -3.64
CA LEU A 51 8.82 10.42 -2.19
C LEU A 51 9.94 9.67 -1.44
N PHE A 52 11.11 9.46 -2.07
CA PHE A 52 12.24 8.74 -1.45
C PHE A 52 12.71 9.36 -0.12
N MET A 53 12.58 10.68 0.03
CA MET A 53 12.89 11.38 1.28
C MET A 53 11.80 11.22 2.34
N ASN A 54 10.59 10.84 1.94
CA ASN A 54 9.42 10.70 2.82
C ASN A 54 9.21 9.23 3.20
N VAL A 55 10.31 8.57 3.57
CA VAL A 55 10.33 7.18 4.04
C VAL A 55 10.60 7.18 5.54
N ALA A 56 9.87 6.35 6.29
CA ALA A 56 10.05 6.18 7.72
C ALA A 56 10.25 4.71 8.08
N LEU A 57 11.25 4.44 8.92
CA LEU A 57 11.54 3.12 9.44
C LEU A 57 10.96 2.96 10.85
N LEU A 58 10.40 1.78 11.10
CA LEU A 58 9.82 1.43 12.37
C LEU A 58 10.87 1.52 13.48
N HIS A 59 10.56 2.31 14.49
CA HIS A 59 11.26 2.34 15.77
C HIS A 59 10.48 1.48 16.79
N GLU A 60 10.85 1.57 18.07
CA GLU A 60 10.16 0.96 19.19
C GLU A 60 8.67 1.35 19.28
N ASN A 61 7.85 0.48 19.88
CA ASN A 61 6.45 0.77 20.24
C ASN A 61 5.56 1.29 19.10
N ASN A 62 5.83 0.90 17.85
CA ASN A 62 5.05 1.30 16.67
C ASN A 62 5.14 2.81 16.35
N THR A 63 6.22 3.46 16.82
CA THR A 63 6.56 4.85 16.50
C THR A 63 7.70 4.90 15.49
N TYR A 64 7.92 6.07 14.91
CA TYR A 64 8.94 6.34 13.90
C TYR A 64 9.67 7.61 14.32
N LYS A 65 10.88 7.86 13.81
CA LYS A 65 11.63 9.08 14.14
C LYS A 65 12.05 9.83 12.89
N LEU A 66 11.95 11.15 12.95
CA LEU A 66 12.49 12.03 11.91
C LEU A 66 14.02 12.06 12.00
N VAL A 67 14.71 11.89 10.87
CA VAL A 67 16.17 11.81 10.82
C VAL A 67 16.83 13.10 11.30
N GLU A 68 16.26 14.25 10.93
CA GLU A 68 16.86 15.56 11.19
C GLU A 68 16.70 16.05 12.64
N SER A 69 15.57 15.73 13.28
CA SER A 69 15.20 16.29 14.59
C SER A 69 15.06 15.27 15.70
N ASN A 70 15.24 13.97 15.42
CA ASN A 70 14.97 12.85 16.34
C ASN A 70 13.53 12.87 16.91
N GLN A 71 12.63 13.67 16.33
CA GLN A 71 11.26 13.83 16.77
C GLN A 71 10.46 12.58 16.45
N GLU A 72 9.67 12.11 17.40
CA GLU A 72 8.79 10.97 17.21
C GLU A 72 7.59 11.35 16.31
N ILE A 73 7.39 10.55 15.26
CA ILE A 73 6.27 10.67 14.33
C ILE A 73 5.43 9.39 14.35
N LYS A 74 4.12 9.53 14.10
CA LYS A 74 3.15 8.43 14.17
C LYS A 74 2.30 8.36 12.90
N VAL A 75 1.71 7.21 12.61
CA VAL A 75 0.70 7.13 11.55
C VAL A 75 -0.55 7.89 12.01
N HIS A 76 -1.11 8.74 11.15
CA HIS A 76 -2.33 9.49 11.48
C HIS A 76 -3.53 8.55 11.72
N PRO A 77 -4.43 8.83 12.69
CA PRO A 77 -5.60 7.98 12.99
C PRO A 77 -6.54 7.71 11.82
N SER A 78 -6.60 8.60 10.82
CA SER A 78 -7.42 8.42 9.61
C SER A 78 -6.86 7.39 8.63
N SER A 79 -5.59 6.99 8.77
CA SER A 79 -4.97 6.01 7.87
C SER A 79 -5.51 4.60 8.13
N CYS A 80 -5.75 3.85 7.05
CA CYS A 80 -6.03 2.42 7.09
C CYS A 80 -4.90 1.59 7.76
N LEU A 81 -3.71 2.17 7.93
CA LEU A 81 -2.57 1.54 8.57
C LEU A 81 -2.43 1.86 10.07
N PHE A 82 -3.26 2.74 10.65
CA PHE A 82 -3.11 3.22 12.02
C PHE A 82 -3.02 2.10 13.08
N LYS A 83 -3.86 1.05 12.93
CA LYS A 83 -3.89 -0.09 13.87
C LYS A 83 -3.00 -1.24 13.45
N LYS A 84 -2.31 -1.16 12.31
CA LYS A 84 -1.37 -2.20 11.90
C LYS A 84 -0.07 -2.09 12.70
N ARG A 85 0.42 -3.23 13.13
CA ARG A 85 1.70 -3.36 13.84
C ARG A 85 2.77 -3.92 12.91
N ASN A 86 4.03 -3.71 13.27
CA ASN A 86 5.20 -4.29 12.61
C ASN A 86 5.34 -3.86 11.14
N LEU A 87 4.98 -2.62 10.82
CA LEU A 87 5.23 -2.03 9.51
C LEU A 87 6.66 -1.50 9.46
N THR A 88 7.62 -2.38 9.16
CA THR A 88 9.06 -2.06 9.25
C THR A 88 9.49 -0.83 8.46
N CYS A 89 8.84 -0.58 7.32
CA CYS A 89 9.10 0.56 6.46
C CYS A 89 7.77 1.08 5.88
N VAL A 90 7.60 2.39 5.94
CA VAL A 90 6.45 3.09 5.36
C VAL A 90 6.92 4.27 4.53
N ILE A 91 6.13 4.61 3.53
CA ILE A 91 6.26 5.85 2.76
C ILE A 91 5.06 6.73 3.05
N TYR A 92 5.26 8.04 3.14
CA TYR A 92 4.21 9.02 3.45
C TYR A 92 4.29 10.20 2.49
N THR A 93 3.20 10.94 2.33
CA THR A 93 3.19 12.14 1.47
C THR A 93 3.41 13.41 2.28
N GLU A 94 2.82 13.48 3.48
CA GLU A 94 2.79 14.72 4.27
C GLU A 94 2.97 14.44 5.76
N LEU A 95 3.53 15.43 6.47
CA LEU A 95 3.54 15.52 7.92
C LEU A 95 2.55 16.58 8.37
N VAL A 96 1.70 16.23 9.34
CA VAL A 96 0.77 17.15 10.00
C VAL A 96 1.20 17.30 11.45
N GLN A 97 1.51 18.54 11.83
CA GLN A 97 1.93 18.88 13.18
C GLN A 97 0.75 19.41 14.01
N THR A 98 0.51 18.77 15.15
CA THR A 98 -0.45 19.16 16.18
C THR A 98 0.23 19.06 17.55
N SER A 99 -0.45 18.52 18.57
CA SER A 99 0.20 18.08 19.82
C SER A 99 1.20 16.93 19.59
N ASN A 100 0.99 16.13 18.54
CA ASN A 100 1.96 15.15 18.02
C ASN A 100 2.15 15.38 16.51
N VAL A 101 3.24 14.86 15.95
CA VAL A 101 3.48 14.86 14.50
C VAL A 101 2.98 13.55 13.89
N PHE A 102 2.19 13.66 12.82
CA PHE A 102 1.57 12.53 12.16
C PHE A 102 1.89 12.47 10.67
N MET A 103 2.19 11.27 10.19
CA MET A 103 2.28 10.94 8.77
C MET A 103 0.88 10.70 8.20
N VAL A 104 0.57 11.36 7.07
CA VAL A 104 -0.69 11.21 6.33
C VAL A 104 -0.40 10.61 4.95
N TYR A 105 -1.41 9.94 4.36
CA TYR A 105 -1.29 9.20 3.09
C TYR A 105 -0.20 8.14 3.12
N VAL A 106 -0.26 7.29 4.15
CA VAL A 106 0.79 6.30 4.45
C VAL A 106 0.55 4.99 3.71
N ASN A 107 1.57 4.50 3.01
CA ASN A 107 1.62 3.18 2.39
C ASN A 107 2.75 2.33 3.00
N SER A 108 2.55 1.02 3.07
CA SER A 108 3.60 0.08 3.50
C SER A 108 4.56 -0.22 2.36
N LEU A 109 5.86 -0.10 2.60
CA LEU A 109 6.89 -0.41 1.61
C LEU A 109 7.67 -1.66 2.02
N SER A 110 7.87 -2.60 1.09
CA SER A 110 8.78 -3.71 1.33
C SER A 110 10.23 -3.23 1.18
N LEU A 111 11.08 -3.52 2.18
CA LEU A 111 12.50 -3.13 2.22
C LEU A 111 13.29 -3.51 0.95
N ILE A 112 12.88 -4.56 0.25
CA ILE A 112 13.51 -5.02 -1.01
C ILE A 112 13.47 -3.93 -2.10
N ILE A 113 12.48 -3.04 -2.08
CA ILE A 113 12.31 -1.99 -3.11
C ILE A 113 13.32 -0.84 -2.92
N LEU A 114 13.84 -0.63 -1.70
CA LEU A 114 14.82 0.42 -1.41
C LEU A 114 16.25 0.10 -1.90
N VAL A 115 16.57 -1.18 -2.13
CA VAL A 115 17.95 -1.64 -2.41
C VAL A 115 18.21 -1.87 -3.91
N ILE A 116 17.18 -1.77 -4.76
CA ILE A 116 17.29 -2.08 -6.20
C ILE A 116 17.38 -0.80 -7.07
N ASN A 117 17.57 0.38 -6.47
CA ASN A 117 17.96 1.59 -7.19
C ASN A 117 19.34 2.06 -6.73
#